data_AF-A0A7V3VY20-F1
#
_entry.id   AF-A0A7V3VY20-F1
#
_cell.length_a   1.000
_cell.length_b   1.000
_cell.length_c   1.000
_cell.angle_alpha   90.00
_cell.angle_beta   90.00
_cell.angle_gamma   90.00
#
_symmetry.space_group_name_H-M   'P 1'
#
loop_
_entity.id
_entity.type
_entity.pdbx_description
1 polymer ?
#
loop_
_entity_poly.entity_id
_entity_poly.type
_entity_poly.pdbx_seq_one_letter_code
_entity_poly.pdbx_strand_id
1 'polypeptide(L)'
;MGRWRVLGTMGLLLAMTPLGWAQTCTLAETSQPGECFQIQLNMKLSGEIQMRKDDKVGPLKLEATAVHEYPERVLAVAPDGLVQKTARIYETAKATIAAGGERAERTLRPERRLIVAQFYKDQALVYSPSGPLTREELELTGDQFNSTVVAGILPGKDVSVGETWKVSSKVVQALCNFEG
;
A
#
# COMPACT_ATOMS: atom_id res chain seq x y z
N MET A 1 2.62 -26.53 -82.59
CA MET A 1 2.46 -25.09 -82.28
C MET A 1 2.19 -24.93 -80.79
N GLY A 2 3.08 -24.20 -80.10
CA GLY A 2 3.07 -23.63 -78.74
C GLY A 2 2.17 -24.15 -77.61
N ARG A 3 2.81 -24.77 -76.60
CA ARG A 3 2.35 -24.83 -75.18
C ARG A 3 2.56 -23.46 -74.51
N TRP A 4 1.72 -23.14 -73.50
CA TRP A 4 2.00 -22.36 -72.25
C TRP A 4 1.02 -21.18 -71.97
N ARG A 5 0.50 -21.19 -70.72
CA ARG A 5 0.10 -20.07 -69.80
C ARG A 5 -1.42 -20.07 -69.55
N VAL A 6 -1.94 -20.19 -68.33
CA VAL A 6 -1.55 -19.56 -67.06
C VAL A 6 -1.92 -20.45 -65.86
N LEU A 7 -0.93 -20.69 -64.99
CA LEU A 7 -1.07 -21.13 -63.61
C LEU A 7 -0.99 -19.87 -62.73
N GLY A 8 -1.77 -19.78 -61.65
CA GLY A 8 -1.74 -18.69 -60.66
C GLY A 8 -3.01 -17.85 -60.76
N THR A 9 -3.93 -17.91 -59.81
CA THR A 9 -3.76 -17.34 -58.47
C THR A 9 -4.58 -18.09 -57.42
N MET A 10 -3.92 -18.98 -56.67
CA MET A 10 -4.38 -19.38 -55.33
C MET A 10 -3.22 -19.05 -54.41
N GLY A 11 -3.28 -17.90 -53.76
CA GLY A 11 -2.18 -17.43 -52.92
C GLY A 11 -2.50 -16.09 -52.30
N LEU A 12 -2.52 -16.09 -50.95
CA LEU A 12 -2.53 -14.93 -50.05
C LEU A 12 -3.88 -14.24 -49.79
N LEU A 13 -4.73 -14.91 -49.01
CA LEU A 13 -5.71 -14.25 -48.12
C LEU A 13 -5.61 -14.87 -46.71
N LEU A 14 -4.37 -14.96 -46.21
CA LEU A 14 -4.08 -15.40 -44.84
C LEU A 14 -3.21 -14.34 -44.16
N ALA A 15 -3.67 -13.95 -42.98
CA ALA A 15 -3.04 -13.05 -42.00
C ALA A 15 -3.23 -11.53 -42.19
N MET A 16 -4.48 -11.07 -42.20
CA MET A 16 -4.82 -9.86 -41.42
C MET A 16 -5.46 -10.30 -40.09
N THR A 17 -4.76 -11.14 -39.33
CA THR A 17 -4.96 -11.11 -37.88
C THR A 17 -4.33 -9.80 -37.42
N PRO A 18 -5.08 -8.85 -36.83
CA PRO A 18 -4.42 -7.80 -36.08
C PRO A 18 -3.51 -8.51 -35.07
N LEU A 19 -2.20 -8.35 -35.23
CA LEU A 19 -1.29 -8.53 -34.11
C LEU A 19 -1.91 -7.68 -33.01
N GLY A 20 -2.52 -8.33 -32.02
CA GLY A 20 -3.00 -7.63 -30.84
C GLY A 20 -1.82 -6.82 -30.33
N TRP A 21 -1.86 -5.51 -30.55
CA TRP A 21 -0.83 -4.63 -30.00
C TRP A 21 -0.80 -4.94 -28.51
N ALA A 22 0.37 -5.32 -28.01
CA ALA A 22 0.58 -5.43 -26.59
C ALA A 22 0.17 -4.08 -26.00
N GLN A 23 -1.01 -4.01 -25.39
CA GLN A 23 -1.55 -2.77 -24.88
C GLN A 23 -0.66 -2.37 -23.71
N THR A 24 0.09 -1.29 -23.91
CA THR A 24 0.88 -0.66 -22.87
C THR A 24 -0.01 0.32 -22.14
N CYS A 25 -0.03 0.23 -20.81
CA CYS A 25 -0.74 1.16 -19.95
C CYS A 25 0.27 1.87 -19.06
N THR A 26 0.15 3.19 -18.96
CA THR A 26 0.92 3.96 -17.99
C THR A 26 0.41 3.64 -16.60
N LEU A 27 1.27 3.05 -15.76
CA LEU A 27 0.97 2.81 -14.35
C LEU A 27 1.80 3.79 -13.51
N ALA A 28 1.19 4.93 -13.21
CA ALA A 28 1.76 5.98 -12.40
C ALA A 28 0.65 6.70 -11.62
N GLU A 29 1.00 7.20 -10.44
CA GLU A 29 0.19 8.12 -9.68
C GLU A 29 1.01 9.40 -9.50
N THR A 30 0.41 10.57 -9.76
CA THR A 30 1.08 11.86 -9.66
C THR A 30 0.43 12.66 -8.55
N SER A 31 0.99 12.59 -7.35
CA SER A 31 0.45 13.34 -6.21
C SER A 31 0.96 14.78 -6.20
N GLN A 32 0.14 15.71 -5.70
CA GLN A 32 0.49 17.12 -5.55
C GLN A 32 0.17 17.67 -4.16
N PRO A 33 0.95 18.64 -3.65
CA PRO A 33 0.58 19.37 -2.44
C PRO A 33 -0.82 19.97 -2.54
N GLY A 34 -1.64 19.72 -1.52
CA GLY A 34 -3.02 20.19 -1.46
C GLY A 34 -4.07 19.16 -1.86
N GLU A 35 -3.69 18.06 -2.50
CA GLU A 35 -4.62 16.96 -2.79
C GLU A 35 -5.15 16.33 -1.50
N CYS A 36 -6.40 15.91 -1.55
CA CYS A 36 -7.11 15.32 -0.43
C CYS A 36 -7.67 13.95 -0.81
N PHE A 37 -7.55 13.00 0.10
CA PHE A 37 -8.03 11.63 -0.05
C PHE A 37 -8.85 11.25 1.18
N GLN A 38 -9.94 10.49 1.01
CA GLN A 38 -10.59 9.81 2.12
C GLN A 38 -9.97 8.42 2.25
N ILE A 39 -9.33 8.15 3.37
CA ILE A 39 -8.72 6.85 3.65
C ILE A 39 -9.68 6.04 4.53
N GLN A 40 -9.92 4.80 4.09
CA GLN A 40 -10.63 3.78 4.85
C GLN A 40 -9.78 2.53 4.87
N LEU A 41 -9.35 2.12 6.05
CA LEU A 41 -8.54 0.93 6.26
C LEU A 41 -9.26 -0.02 7.21
N ASN A 42 -9.51 -1.24 6.74
CA ASN A 42 -10.07 -2.32 7.54
C ASN A 42 -9.11 -3.50 7.52
N MET A 43 -8.63 -3.87 8.69
CA MET A 43 -7.68 -4.96 8.86
C MET A 43 -8.27 -6.06 9.72
N LYS A 44 -7.99 -7.30 9.34
CA LYS A 44 -8.29 -8.49 10.11
C LYS A 44 -7.11 -9.45 10.03
N LEU A 45 -6.61 -9.84 11.19
CA LEU A 45 -5.56 -10.81 11.38
C LEU A 45 -6.09 -11.97 12.22
N SER A 46 -5.76 -13.18 11.82
CA SER A 46 -6.05 -14.41 12.56
C SER A 46 -4.87 -15.35 12.40
N GLY A 47 -4.41 -15.93 13.49
CA GLY A 47 -3.28 -16.85 13.47
C GLY A 47 -3.02 -17.51 14.82
N GLU A 48 -1.94 -18.28 14.87
CA GLU A 48 -1.45 -18.93 16.08
C GLU A 48 0.04 -18.63 16.24
N ILE A 49 0.45 -18.24 17.44
CA ILE A 49 1.85 -18.09 17.81
C ILE A 49 2.23 -19.28 18.67
N GLN A 50 3.27 -20.01 18.29
CA GLN A 50 3.82 -21.08 19.11
C GLN A 50 4.66 -20.46 20.22
N MET A 51 4.18 -20.49 21.47
CA MET A 51 4.94 -20.01 22.62
C MET A 51 5.45 -21.18 23.46
N ARG A 52 6.68 -21.04 23.93
CA ARG A 52 7.24 -21.95 24.92
C ARG A 52 6.87 -21.46 26.32
N LYS A 53 6.16 -22.30 27.08
CA LYS A 53 5.87 -22.08 28.50
C LYS A 53 6.19 -23.38 29.24
N ASP A 54 7.03 -23.29 30.27
CA ASP A 54 7.40 -24.43 31.13
C ASP A 54 7.89 -25.67 30.34
N ASP A 55 8.89 -25.47 29.46
CA ASP A 55 9.48 -26.49 28.56
C ASP A 55 8.54 -27.18 27.58
N LYS A 56 7.30 -26.71 27.45
CA LYS A 56 6.35 -27.14 26.41
C LYS A 56 6.05 -26.01 25.43
N VAL A 57 6.12 -26.32 24.14
CA VAL A 57 5.66 -25.41 23.09
C VAL A 57 4.16 -25.67 22.90
N GLY A 58 3.36 -24.61 23.00
CA GLY A 58 1.90 -24.68 22.81
C GLY A 58 1.38 -23.51 21.97
N PRO A 59 0.27 -23.72 21.23
CA PRO A 59 -0.32 -22.68 20.41
C PRO A 59 -1.02 -21.61 21.27
N LEU A 60 -0.73 -20.35 20.99
CA LEU A 60 -1.49 -19.20 21.46
C LEU A 60 -2.28 -18.63 20.29
N LYS A 61 -3.61 -18.69 20.36
CA LYS A 61 -4.47 -18.08 19.36
C LYS A 61 -4.33 -16.55 19.41
N LEU A 62 -4.17 -15.93 18.25
CA LEU A 62 -4.11 -14.50 18.04
C LEU A 62 -5.20 -14.08 17.04
N GLU A 63 -6.02 -13.13 17.43
CA GLU A 63 -6.95 -12.41 16.55
C GLU A 63 -6.73 -10.92 16.72
N ALA A 64 -6.68 -10.17 15.61
CA ALA A 64 -6.66 -8.72 15.70
C ALA A 64 -7.52 -8.09 14.61
N THR A 65 -8.14 -6.96 14.93
CA THR A 65 -8.84 -6.11 13.97
C THR A 65 -8.40 -4.67 14.14
N ALA A 66 -8.38 -3.93 13.04
CA ALA A 66 -8.18 -2.48 13.08
C ALA A 66 -9.06 -1.78 12.06
N VAL A 67 -9.53 -0.59 12.42
CA VAL A 67 -10.33 0.28 11.58
C VAL A 67 -9.76 1.69 11.67
N HIS A 68 -9.46 2.28 10.52
CA HIS A 68 -9.08 3.68 10.40
C HIS A 68 -9.90 4.37 9.34
N GLU A 69 -10.39 5.55 9.68
CA GLU A 69 -11.13 6.42 8.77
C GLU A 69 -10.64 7.84 9.00
N TYR A 70 -10.14 8.46 7.94
CA TYR A 70 -9.65 9.83 8.00
C TYR A 70 -9.58 10.44 6.60
N PRO A 71 -9.95 11.73 6.45
CA PRO A 71 -9.41 12.52 5.36
C PRO A 71 -7.90 12.76 5.60
N GLU A 72 -7.15 12.63 4.52
CA GLU A 72 -5.73 12.95 4.43
C GLU A 72 -5.53 14.08 3.41
N ARG A 73 -4.67 15.04 3.74
CA ARG A 73 -4.21 16.08 2.83
C ARG A 73 -2.71 15.97 2.62
N VAL A 74 -2.28 15.96 1.36
CA VAL A 74 -0.87 16.01 0.99
C VAL A 74 -0.30 17.39 1.28
N LEU A 75 0.79 17.44 2.04
CA LEU A 75 1.49 18.67 2.41
C LEU A 75 2.80 18.84 1.63
N ALA A 76 3.48 17.75 1.33
CA ALA A 76 4.72 17.77 0.57
C ALA A 76 4.89 16.48 -0.25
N VAL A 77 5.47 16.64 -1.43
CA VAL A 77 5.83 15.56 -2.37
C VAL A 77 7.31 15.72 -2.69
N ALA A 78 8.04 14.61 -2.70
CA ALA A 78 9.46 14.57 -3.04
C ALA A 78 9.68 14.82 -4.55
N PRO A 79 10.91 15.17 -4.96
CA PRO A 79 11.26 15.24 -6.39
C PRO A 79 11.06 13.94 -7.17
N ASP A 80 11.05 12.79 -6.50
CA ASP A 80 10.78 11.47 -7.10
C ASP A 80 9.27 11.18 -7.24
N GLY A 81 8.40 12.12 -6.86
CA GLY A 81 6.95 12.00 -6.94
C GLY A 81 6.29 11.31 -5.75
N LEU A 82 7.07 10.78 -4.79
CA LEU A 82 6.50 10.16 -3.60
C LEU A 82 6.01 11.21 -2.61
N VAL A 83 4.85 10.98 -2.01
CA VAL A 83 4.37 11.83 -0.93
C VAL A 83 5.37 11.74 0.24
N GLN A 84 5.76 12.89 0.80
CA GLN A 84 6.67 12.96 1.94
C GLN A 84 5.98 13.35 3.23
N LYS A 85 4.87 14.08 3.15
CA LYS A 85 4.23 14.61 4.33
C LYS A 85 2.74 14.78 4.09
N THR A 86 1.95 14.34 5.05
CA THR A 86 0.49 14.49 5.03
C THR A 86 -0.03 14.95 6.39
N ALA A 87 -1.19 15.60 6.37
CA ALA A 87 -2.01 15.83 7.56
C ALA A 87 -3.25 14.94 7.48
N ARG A 88 -3.53 14.22 8.55
CA ARG A 88 -4.64 13.28 8.71
C ARG A 88 -5.54 13.77 9.84
N ILE A 89 -6.85 13.82 9.61
CA ILE A 89 -7.81 14.08 10.69
C ILE A 89 -8.57 12.79 10.94
N TYR A 90 -8.22 12.09 12.01
CA TYR A 90 -8.85 10.82 12.34
C TYR A 90 -10.29 11.01 12.82
N GLU A 91 -11.22 10.43 12.06
CA GLU A 91 -12.61 10.26 12.45
C GLU A 91 -12.75 8.99 13.30
N THR A 92 -12.12 7.91 12.82
CA THR A 92 -12.02 6.62 13.50
C THR A 92 -10.56 6.16 13.51
N ALA A 93 -10.06 5.76 14.67
CA ALA A 93 -8.82 4.99 14.81
C ALA A 93 -9.03 4.02 15.97
N LYS A 94 -9.19 2.74 15.66
CA LYS A 94 -9.43 1.69 16.67
C LYS A 94 -8.70 0.42 16.28
N ALA A 95 -8.09 -0.23 17.26
CA ALA A 95 -7.60 -1.59 17.12
C ALA A 95 -8.06 -2.45 18.30
N THR A 96 -8.28 -3.73 18.02
CA THR A 96 -8.59 -4.75 19.02
C THR A 96 -7.65 -5.92 18.79
N ILE A 97 -7.00 -6.37 19.85
CA ILE A 97 -6.09 -7.52 19.82
C ILE A 97 -6.58 -8.51 20.88
N ALA A 98 -6.80 -9.74 20.48
CA ALA A 98 -7.18 -10.84 21.35
C ALA A 98 -6.11 -11.94 21.29
N ALA A 99 -5.50 -12.25 22.43
CA ALA A 99 -4.40 -13.20 22.53
C ALA A 99 -4.62 -14.09 23.77
N GLY A 100 -4.74 -15.40 23.58
CA GLY A 100 -4.89 -16.34 24.71
C GLY A 100 -6.13 -16.13 25.59
N GLY A 101 -7.17 -15.49 25.07
CA GLY A 101 -8.38 -15.13 25.83
C GLY A 101 -8.35 -13.74 26.48
N GLU A 102 -7.20 -13.07 26.49
CA GLU A 102 -7.10 -11.65 26.88
C GLU A 102 -7.43 -10.76 25.68
N ARG A 103 -8.12 -9.64 25.93
CA ARG A 103 -8.51 -8.67 24.90
C ARG A 103 -8.03 -7.28 25.30
N ALA A 104 -7.29 -6.64 24.41
CA ALA A 104 -6.88 -5.25 24.51
C ALA A 104 -7.54 -4.43 23.41
N GLU A 105 -8.00 -3.22 23.75
CA GLU A 105 -8.51 -2.24 22.79
C GLU A 105 -7.67 -0.97 22.85
N ARG A 106 -7.41 -0.39 21.67
CA ARG A 106 -6.65 0.85 21.51
C ARG A 106 -7.49 1.82 20.69
N THR A 107 -7.56 3.06 21.13
CA THR A 107 -8.27 4.14 20.43
C THR A 107 -7.47 5.43 20.48
N LEU A 108 -7.66 6.28 19.48
CA LEU A 108 -7.07 7.63 19.47
C LEU A 108 -7.99 8.59 20.23
N ARG A 109 -7.41 9.39 21.15
CA ARG A 109 -8.18 10.38 21.89
C ARG A 109 -8.70 11.51 21.00
N PRO A 110 -9.89 12.06 21.25
CA PRO A 110 -10.47 13.11 20.41
C PRO A 110 -9.58 14.35 20.23
N GLU A 111 -8.86 14.76 21.27
CA GLU A 111 -7.94 15.89 21.28
C GLU A 111 -6.60 15.62 20.55
N ARG A 112 -6.41 14.40 20.02
CA ARG A 112 -5.22 13.96 19.26
C ARG A 112 -5.51 13.55 17.82
N ARG A 113 -6.73 13.82 17.33
CA ARG A 113 -7.18 13.39 15.99
C ARG A 113 -6.40 13.99 14.81
N LEU A 114 -5.81 15.17 14.97
CA LEU A 114 -4.92 15.74 13.97
C LEU A 114 -3.54 15.10 14.09
N ILE A 115 -3.17 14.35 13.07
CA ILE A 115 -1.92 13.61 12.98
C ILE A 115 -1.18 14.06 11.73
N VAL A 116 0.12 14.27 11.86
CA VAL A 116 1.03 14.46 10.73
C VAL A 116 1.81 13.19 10.54
N ALA A 117 1.72 12.61 9.34
CA ALA A 117 2.55 11.50 8.93
C ALA A 117 3.61 12.04 7.96
N GLN A 118 4.86 11.65 8.18
CA GLN A 118 5.99 12.08 7.39
C GLN A 118 6.86 10.89 7.04
N PHE A 119 7.32 10.85 5.79
CA PHE A 119 8.33 9.93 5.31
C PHE A 119 9.52 10.74 4.83
N TYR A 120 10.58 10.78 5.64
CA TYR A 120 11.74 11.63 5.40
C TYR A 120 13.02 10.84 5.68
N LYS A 121 13.99 10.92 4.76
CA LYS A 121 15.25 10.15 4.83
C LYS A 121 14.99 8.66 5.13
N ASP A 122 13.99 8.11 4.46
CA ASP A 122 13.59 6.69 4.53
C ASP A 122 13.11 6.25 5.93
N GLN A 123 12.72 7.20 6.77
CA GLN A 123 12.11 6.95 8.08
C GLN A 123 10.68 7.48 8.11
N ALA A 124 9.78 6.65 8.64
CA ALA A 124 8.42 7.07 8.96
C ALA A 124 8.41 7.77 10.32
N LEU A 125 7.71 8.90 10.38
CA LEU A 125 7.49 9.66 11.60
C LEU A 125 6.03 10.06 11.66
N VAL A 126 5.42 9.83 12.83
CA VAL A 126 4.04 10.23 13.10
C VAL A 126 3.99 11.04 14.38
N TYR A 127 3.28 12.18 14.36
CA TYR A 127 3.12 13.03 15.53
C TYR A 127 1.81 13.81 15.49
N SER A 128 1.30 14.20 16.67
CA SER A 128 0.18 15.15 16.77
C SER A 128 0.69 16.56 17.06
N PRO A 129 0.31 17.58 16.26
CA PRO A 129 0.59 18.97 16.58
C PRO A 129 -0.10 19.45 17.87
N SER A 130 -1.16 18.75 18.31
CA SER A 130 -2.00 19.15 19.45
C SER A 130 -1.49 18.64 20.81
N GLY A 131 -0.38 17.91 20.84
CA GLY A 131 0.27 17.44 22.05
C GLY A 131 0.82 16.02 21.93
N PRO A 132 1.45 15.49 23.00
CA PRO A 132 2.06 14.18 22.96
C PRO A 132 1.02 13.06 22.81
N LEU A 133 1.41 12.04 22.05
CA LEU A 133 0.70 10.78 21.89
C LEU A 133 1.20 9.79 22.95
N THR A 134 0.31 8.92 23.44
CA THR A 134 0.74 7.75 24.21
C THR A 134 1.45 6.75 23.30
N ARG A 135 2.14 5.75 23.88
CA ARG A 135 2.72 4.66 23.10
C ARG A 135 1.67 3.96 22.24
N GLU A 136 0.51 3.65 22.80
CA GLU A 136 -0.57 2.98 22.09
C GLU A 136 -1.11 3.80 20.93
N GLU A 137 -1.19 5.13 21.08
CA GLU A 137 -1.62 6.03 20.00
C GLU A 137 -0.57 6.13 18.88
N LEU A 138 0.73 6.10 19.23
CA LEU A 138 1.81 6.04 18.24
C LEU A 138 1.74 4.74 17.44
N GLU A 139 1.63 3.59 18.11
CA GLU A 139 1.47 2.29 17.45
C GLU A 139 0.21 2.27 16.57
N LEU A 140 -0.90 2.83 17.05
CA LEU A 140 -2.16 2.88 16.32
C LEU A 140 -2.07 3.73 15.05
N THR A 141 -1.38 4.87 15.10
CA THR A 141 -1.34 5.84 13.99
C THR A 141 -0.12 5.69 13.06
N GLY A 142 0.94 5.02 13.53
CA GLY A 142 2.21 4.84 12.81
C GLY A 142 2.43 3.45 12.21
N ASP A 143 2.04 2.38 12.92
CA ASP A 143 2.54 1.03 12.59
C ASP A 143 1.60 0.19 11.72
N GLN A 144 0.33 0.60 11.59
CA GLN A 144 -0.70 -0.29 11.02
C GLN A 144 -0.77 -0.24 9.49
N PHE A 145 -0.52 0.91 8.87
CA PHE A 145 -0.35 1.06 7.42
C PHE A 145 0.13 2.47 7.05
N ASN A 146 1.01 2.57 6.05
CA ASN A 146 1.50 3.85 5.54
C ASN A 146 0.92 4.20 4.16
N SER A 147 -0.17 4.96 4.12
CA SER A 147 -0.81 5.41 2.86
C SER A 147 0.12 6.25 1.97
N THR A 148 1.08 6.94 2.57
CA THR A 148 1.97 7.91 1.92
C THR A 148 2.88 7.28 0.85
N VAL A 149 3.13 5.97 0.92
CA VAL A 149 4.06 5.27 0.00
C VAL A 149 3.35 4.36 -1.02
N VAL A 150 2.02 4.30 -1.02
CA VAL A 150 1.23 3.38 -1.88
C VAL A 150 1.46 3.67 -3.37
N ALA A 151 1.49 4.94 -3.76
CA ALA A 151 1.81 5.37 -5.12
C ALA A 151 3.16 4.78 -5.63
N GLY A 152 4.12 4.60 -4.72
CA GLY A 152 5.44 4.05 -5.01
C GLY A 152 5.47 2.56 -5.34
N ILE A 153 4.35 1.85 -5.21
CA ILE A 153 4.20 0.48 -5.71
C ILE A 153 4.17 0.46 -7.24
N LEU A 154 3.68 1.53 -7.86
CA LEU A 154 3.57 1.65 -9.31
C LEU A 154 4.95 1.93 -9.93
N PRO A 155 5.22 1.44 -11.16
CA PRO A 155 6.52 1.54 -11.78
C PRO A 155 6.82 2.94 -12.35
N GLY A 156 5.83 3.83 -12.44
CA GLY A 156 5.99 5.19 -12.98
C GLY A 156 6.24 5.23 -14.49
N LYS A 157 5.93 4.15 -15.20
CA LYS A 157 6.18 3.98 -16.64
C LYS A 157 5.08 3.15 -17.29
N ASP A 158 5.14 3.10 -18.62
CA ASP A 158 4.33 2.19 -19.41
C ASP A 158 4.73 0.74 -19.14
N VAL A 159 3.73 -0.12 -18.95
CA VAL A 159 3.92 -1.56 -18.81
C VAL A 159 2.94 -2.32 -19.70
N SER A 160 3.38 -3.47 -20.19
CA SER A 160 2.52 -4.38 -20.94
C SER A 160 1.65 -5.21 -20.00
N VAL A 161 0.49 -5.69 -20.47
CA VAL A 161 -0.33 -6.66 -19.72
C VAL A 161 0.50 -7.90 -19.40
N GLY A 162 0.58 -8.26 -18.10
CA GLY A 162 1.36 -9.39 -17.60
C GLY A 162 2.84 -9.08 -17.31
N GLU A 163 3.32 -7.88 -17.64
CA GLU A 163 4.64 -7.42 -17.22
C GLU A 163 4.70 -7.26 -15.70
N THR A 164 5.75 -7.79 -15.09
CA THR A 164 6.04 -7.61 -13.66
C THR A 164 7.16 -6.60 -13.48
N TRP A 165 7.09 -5.80 -12.41
CA TRP A 165 8.15 -4.86 -12.06
C TRP A 165 8.61 -5.06 -10.61
N LYS A 166 9.81 -4.56 -10.34
CA LYS A 166 10.38 -4.55 -9.00
C LYS A 166 9.91 -3.31 -8.25
N VAL A 167 9.33 -3.50 -7.07
CA VAL A 167 9.05 -2.39 -6.13
C VAL A 167 10.36 -1.99 -5.45
N SER A 168 10.58 -0.69 -5.27
CA SER A 168 11.80 -0.19 -4.62
C SER A 168 11.88 -0.66 -3.16
N SER A 169 13.10 -0.94 -2.67
CA SER A 169 13.29 -1.41 -1.28
C SER A 169 12.75 -0.42 -0.25
N LYS A 170 12.88 0.88 -0.50
CA LYS A 170 12.34 1.95 0.34
C LYS A 170 10.82 1.86 0.49
N VAL A 171 10.10 1.62 -0.60
CA VAL A 171 8.63 1.48 -0.58
C VAL A 171 8.23 0.19 0.14
N VAL A 172 8.92 -0.92 -0.14
CA VAL A 172 8.66 -2.20 0.56
C VAL A 172 8.90 -2.06 2.06
N GLN A 173 10.02 -1.45 2.47
CA GLN A 173 10.37 -1.22 3.86
C GLN A 173 9.30 -0.41 4.59
N ALA A 174 8.85 0.69 3.97
CA ALA A 174 7.83 1.56 4.54
C ALA A 174 6.44 0.92 4.61
N LEU A 175 6.07 0.06 3.64
CA LEU A 175 4.80 -0.66 3.63
C LEU A 175 4.77 -1.79 4.66
N CYS A 176 5.89 -2.47 4.87
CA CYS A 176 6.00 -3.62 5.76
C CYS A 176 6.45 -3.26 7.18
N ASN A 177 6.71 -1.97 7.45
CA ASN A 177 7.28 -1.47 8.70
C ASN A 177 8.55 -2.25 9.10
N PHE A 178 9.40 -2.57 8.13
CA PHE A 178 10.64 -3.28 8.39
C PHE A 178 11.70 -2.32 8.95
N GLU A 179 12.24 -2.66 10.11
CA GLU A 179 13.49 -2.05 10.58
C GLU A 179 14.63 -2.59 9.71
N GLY A 180 15.43 -1.67 9.17
CA GLY A 180 16.60 -1.97 8.33
C GLY A 180 17.89 -2.00 9.13
#